data_AF-A0A1Q7W631-F1
#
_entry.id   AF-A0A1Q7W631-F1
#
_cell.length_a   1.000
_cell.length_b   1.000
_cell.length_c   1.000
_cell.angle_alpha   90.00
_cell.angle_beta   90.00
_cell.angle_gamma   90.00
#
_symmetry.space_group_name_H-M   'P 1'
#
loop_
_entity.id
_entity.type
_entity.pdbx_description
1 polymer ?
#
loop_
_entity_poly.entity_id
_entity_poly.type
_entity_poly.pdbx_seq_one_letter_code
_entity_poly.pdbx_strand_id
1 'polypeptide(L)'
;MRKIVLVPKAEDRVVIVVKLKGKVERRGLCGDVFLVGTPRGPTVADISVDTSVRKRELTINAAVAGLEPNGHYSFRTRIIKGGSTVKEFASLPFQGSDLKDGRFAFTEKWMPDKLWDINTPQNTFDLQVSLVDADVHVLDTGWTQRFGYREFWIDGRDFYLNGTRIFLSAVPLDNAQVGAALATYDAARESLERLKSFGINYVYTHNYGCEPGSHPSFTEVLRAADDAGMLDQPEEWDDPYRFFRW
;
A
#
# COMPACT_ATOMS: atom_id res chain seq x y z
N MET A 1 4.49 7.31 42.48
CA MET A 1 3.26 7.73 43.20
C MET A 1 2.15 7.98 42.19
N ARG A 2 1.05 7.23 42.27
CA ARG A 2 -0.15 7.46 41.45
C ARG A 2 -0.99 8.54 42.14
N LYS A 3 -1.28 9.66 41.46
CA LYS A 3 -2.27 10.64 41.91
C LYS A 3 -3.61 10.25 41.32
N ILE A 4 -4.53 9.80 42.17
CA ILE A 4 -5.94 9.61 41.84
C ILE A 4 -6.64 10.93 42.16
N VAL A 5 -7.34 11.51 41.19
CA VAL A 5 -8.19 12.69 41.40
C VAL A 5 -9.62 12.24 41.21
N LEU A 6 -10.40 12.28 42.29
CA LEU A 6 -11.84 12.02 42.26
C LEU A 6 -12.54 13.37 42.05
N VAL A 7 -13.32 13.49 40.99
CA VAL A 7 -14.15 14.68 40.75
C VAL A 7 -15.60 14.28 41.00
N PRO A 8 -16.29 14.85 41.99
CA PRO A 8 -17.71 14.57 42.20
C PRO A 8 -18.51 15.34 41.15
N LYS A 9 -19.33 14.62 40.38
CA LYS A 9 -20.45 15.20 39.64
C LYS A 9 -21.73 14.61 40.23
N ALA A 10 -22.72 15.46 40.48
CA ALA A 10 -24.05 15.02 40.89
C ALA A 10 -24.57 13.98 39.88
N GLU A 11 -25.18 12.91 40.41
CA GLU A 11 -25.66 11.68 39.74
C GLU A 11 -24.62 10.55 39.55
N ASP A 12 -24.58 9.64 40.54
CA ASP A 12 -24.20 8.21 40.55
C ASP A 12 -23.34 7.62 39.41
N ARG A 13 -22.29 8.30 38.97
CA ARG A 13 -21.21 7.70 38.17
C ARG A 13 -19.84 8.13 38.67
N VAL A 14 -19.11 7.19 39.26
CA VAL A 14 -17.70 7.38 39.61
C VAL A 14 -16.87 7.28 38.33
N VAL A 15 -16.32 8.40 37.85
CA VAL A 15 -15.35 8.41 36.75
C VAL A 15 -13.94 8.47 37.36
N ILE A 16 -13.19 7.38 37.20
CA ILE A 16 -11.79 7.32 37.61
C ILE A 16 -10.93 7.82 36.44
N VAL A 17 -10.26 8.95 36.60
CA VAL A 17 -9.29 9.47 35.63
C VAL A 17 -7.88 9.15 36.14
N VAL A 18 -7.16 8.28 35.41
CA VAL A 18 -5.76 7.95 35.70
C VAL A 18 -4.87 8.69 34.71
N LYS A 19 -4.02 9.59 35.21
CA LYS A 19 -2.96 10.19 34.41
C LYS A 19 -1.77 9.23 34.37
N LEU A 20 -1.55 8.60 33.22
CA LEU A 20 -0.36 7.80 32.94
C LEU A 20 0.69 8.67 32.24
N LYS A 21 1.96 8.56 32.65
CA LYS A 21 3.07 9.18 31.93
C LYS A 21 3.33 8.30 30.70
N GLY A 22 3.00 8.80 29.50
CA GLY A 22 3.30 8.09 28.26
C GLY A 22 4.81 7.90 28.11
N LYS A 23 5.25 6.64 27.97
CA LYS A 23 6.61 6.29 27.58
C LYS A 23 6.53 5.79 26.15
N VAL A 24 7.13 6.53 25.24
CA VAL A 24 7.29 6.11 23.85
C VAL A 24 8.46 5.15 23.78
N GLU A 25 8.23 3.94 23.28
CA GLU A 25 9.25 2.87 23.18
C GLU A 25 10.29 3.21 22.12
N ARG A 26 9.86 3.54 20.90
CA ARG A 26 10.73 3.94 19.79
C ARG A 26 10.70 5.46 19.66
N ARG A 27 11.88 6.10 19.72
CA ARG A 27 12.01 7.57 19.69
C ARG A 27 12.78 8.01 18.45
N GLY A 28 12.43 9.19 17.95
CA GLY A 28 13.03 9.76 16.73
C GLY A 28 12.21 9.46 15.49
N LEU A 29 12.82 9.64 14.32
CA LEU A 29 12.22 9.33 13.03
C LEU A 29 12.32 7.81 12.83
N CYS A 30 11.20 7.12 12.93
CA CYS A 30 11.15 5.66 12.90
C CYS A 30 10.96 5.11 11.47
N GLY A 31 11.28 5.91 10.46
CA GLY A 31 11.19 5.61 9.03
C GLY A 31 11.77 6.77 8.22
N ASP A 32 11.77 6.60 6.90
CA ASP A 32 12.31 7.60 5.98
C ASP A 32 11.46 8.88 5.95
N VAL A 33 12.12 10.00 5.66
CA VAL A 33 11.50 11.32 5.57
C VAL A 33 11.75 11.91 4.19
N PHE A 34 10.69 12.43 3.58
CA PHE A 34 10.69 12.94 2.22
C PHE A 34 10.25 14.40 2.19
N LEU A 35 10.75 15.14 1.19
CA LEU A 35 10.20 16.43 0.78
C LEU A 35 9.49 16.23 -0.56
N VAL A 36 8.21 16.59 -0.62
CA VAL A 36 7.37 16.39 -1.81
C VAL A 36 7.00 17.76 -2.40
N GLY A 37 7.24 17.93 -3.69
CA GLY A 37 6.75 19.07 -4.47
C GLY A 37 5.51 18.68 -5.26
N THR A 38 4.48 19.51 -5.22
CA THR A 38 3.21 19.31 -5.96
C THR A 38 2.89 20.56 -6.78
N PRO A 39 2.15 20.43 -7.89
CA PRO A 39 1.67 21.60 -8.62
C PRO A 39 0.69 22.42 -7.76
N ARG A 40 0.51 23.71 -8.11
CA ARG A 40 -0.43 24.61 -7.40
C ARG A 40 -1.90 24.35 -7.72
N GLY A 41 -2.17 23.62 -8.81
CA GLY A 41 -3.51 23.36 -9.34
C GLY A 41 -3.91 21.88 -9.22
N PRO A 42 -4.63 21.33 -10.22
CA PRO A 42 -4.98 19.91 -10.29
C PRO A 42 -3.80 19.01 -9.91
N THR A 43 -4.03 18.08 -8.99
CA THR A 43 -3.00 17.20 -8.41
C THR A 43 -3.52 15.76 -8.33
N VAL A 44 -2.65 14.81 -8.63
CA VAL A 44 -2.83 13.38 -8.35
C VAL A 44 -2.25 13.09 -6.96
N ALA A 45 -3.14 12.93 -5.99
CA ALA A 45 -2.76 12.77 -4.59
C ALA A 45 -2.37 11.32 -4.24
N ASP A 46 -3.03 10.34 -4.86
CA ASP A 46 -2.81 8.92 -4.61
C ASP A 46 -3.22 8.08 -5.82
N ILE A 47 -2.57 6.92 -6.01
CA ILE A 47 -2.87 5.96 -7.06
C ILE A 47 -2.82 4.56 -6.46
N SER A 48 -3.93 3.82 -6.56
CA SER A 48 -3.94 2.37 -6.31
C SER A 48 -4.16 1.59 -7.61
N VAL A 49 -3.64 0.36 -7.62
CA VAL A 49 -3.68 -0.56 -8.76
C VAL A 49 -4.27 -1.88 -8.30
N ASP A 50 -5.41 -2.25 -8.87
CA ASP A 50 -6.07 -3.52 -8.60
C ASP A 50 -5.98 -4.42 -9.84
N THR A 51 -5.43 -5.62 -9.69
CA THR A 51 -5.28 -6.58 -10.79
C THR A 51 -6.15 -7.81 -10.59
N SER A 52 -6.79 -8.30 -11.65
CA SER A 52 -7.52 -9.57 -11.65
C SER A 52 -6.96 -10.48 -12.74
N VAL A 53 -6.41 -11.63 -12.33
CA VAL A 53 -5.99 -12.71 -13.24
C VAL A 53 -7.23 -13.37 -13.86
N ARG A 54 -8.29 -13.58 -13.07
CA ARG A 54 -9.53 -14.23 -13.54
C ARG A 54 -10.25 -13.41 -14.60
N LYS A 55 -10.30 -12.08 -14.45
CA LYS A 55 -10.94 -11.19 -15.42
C LYS A 55 -9.99 -10.67 -16.50
N ARG A 56 -8.67 -10.79 -16.27
CA ARG A 56 -7.61 -10.22 -17.11
C ARG A 56 -7.76 -8.70 -17.22
N GLU A 57 -7.96 -8.07 -16.07
CA GLU A 57 -8.23 -6.65 -15.92
C GLU A 57 -7.26 -6.01 -14.95
N LEU A 58 -6.90 -4.76 -15.25
CA LEU A 58 -6.15 -3.86 -14.37
C LEU A 58 -7.00 -2.61 -14.16
N THR A 59 -7.27 -2.27 -12.91
CA THR A 59 -8.03 -1.09 -12.53
C THR A 59 -7.10 -0.09 -11.86
N ILE A 60 -7.16 1.15 -12.32
CA ILE A 60 -6.51 2.29 -11.69
C ILE A 60 -7.57 3.04 -10.90
N ASN A 61 -7.27 3.34 -9.64
CA ASN A 61 -8.07 4.24 -8.83
C ASN A 61 -7.18 5.39 -8.35
N ALA A 62 -7.43 6.58 -8.87
CA ALA A 62 -6.64 7.77 -8.60
C ALA A 62 -7.43 8.75 -7.73
N ALA A 63 -6.85 9.17 -6.62
CA ALA A 63 -7.32 10.32 -5.85
C ALA A 63 -6.78 11.60 -6.49
N VAL A 64 -7.66 12.56 -6.72
CA VAL A 64 -7.32 13.84 -7.34
C VAL A 64 -7.94 15.00 -6.58
N ALA A 65 -7.22 16.11 -6.55
CA ALA A 65 -7.64 17.34 -5.87
C ALA A 65 -7.49 18.54 -6.81
N GLY A 66 -8.26 19.60 -6.54
CA GLY A 66 -8.16 20.87 -7.26
C GLY A 66 -8.72 20.84 -8.68
N LEU A 67 -9.66 19.92 -8.99
CA LEU A 67 -10.37 19.91 -10.27
C LEU A 67 -11.54 20.90 -10.25
N GLU A 68 -11.75 21.59 -11.37
CA GLU A 68 -12.96 22.39 -11.56
C GLU A 68 -14.16 21.45 -11.81
N PRO A 69 -15.33 21.69 -11.18
CA PRO A 69 -16.46 20.75 -11.25
C PRO A 69 -16.92 20.38 -12.66
N ASN A 70 -16.85 21.34 -13.59
CA ASN A 70 -17.24 21.17 -14.99
C ASN A 70 -16.02 21.13 -15.94
N GLY A 71 -14.80 21.13 -15.38
CA GLY A 71 -13.59 20.93 -16.18
C GLY A 71 -13.55 19.52 -16.73
N HIS A 72 -13.02 19.34 -17.94
CA HIS A 72 -12.92 18.04 -18.59
C HIS A 72 -11.49 17.52 -18.52
N TYR A 73 -11.34 16.29 -18.05
CA TYR A 73 -10.06 15.66 -17.76
C TYR A 73 -10.04 14.22 -18.26
N SER A 74 -8.84 13.66 -18.40
CA SER A 74 -8.65 12.22 -18.54
C SER A 74 -7.34 11.80 -17.88
N PHE A 75 -7.19 10.50 -17.62
CA PHE A 75 -5.91 9.93 -17.21
C PHE A 75 -5.22 9.25 -18.38
N ARG A 76 -3.91 9.45 -18.50
CA ARG A 76 -3.03 8.68 -19.38
C ARG A 76 -2.15 7.79 -18.53
N THR A 77 -2.13 6.51 -18.83
CA THR A 77 -1.43 5.50 -18.05
C THR A 77 -0.37 4.80 -18.89
N ARG A 78 0.86 4.71 -18.37
CA ARG A 78 1.97 3.94 -18.95
C ARG A 78 2.41 2.86 -17.97
N ILE A 79 2.49 1.63 -18.47
CA ILE A 79 3.10 0.51 -17.76
C ILE A 79 4.48 0.27 -18.38
N ILE A 80 5.50 0.26 -17.53
CA ILE A 80 6.91 0.24 -17.91
C ILE A 80 7.57 -1.01 -17.32
N LYS A 81 8.44 -1.65 -18.10
CA LYS A 81 9.29 -2.74 -17.65
C LYS A 81 10.69 -2.59 -18.24
N GLY A 82 11.71 -2.59 -17.38
CA GLY A 82 13.10 -2.41 -17.82
C GLY A 82 13.32 -1.12 -18.60
N GLY A 83 12.66 -0.02 -18.21
CA GLY A 83 12.74 1.29 -18.88
C GLY A 83 11.92 1.41 -20.17
N SER A 84 11.28 0.35 -20.65
CA SER A 84 10.46 0.38 -21.87
C SER A 84 8.97 0.33 -21.54
N THR A 85 8.16 1.15 -22.21
CA THR A 85 6.69 1.08 -22.10
C THR A 85 6.19 -0.20 -22.76
N VAL A 86 5.51 -1.06 -21.99
CA VAL A 86 4.94 -2.33 -22.46
C VAL A 86 3.44 -2.24 -22.71
N LYS A 87 2.77 -1.23 -22.13
CA LYS A 87 1.36 -0.95 -22.35
C LYS A 87 1.08 0.52 -22.06
N GLU A 88 0.21 1.10 -22.87
CA GLU A 88 -0.32 2.44 -22.67
C GLU A 88 -1.83 2.41 -22.92
N PHE A 89 -2.58 3.16 -22.10
CA PHE A 89 -4.02 3.32 -22.23
C PHE A 89 -4.46 4.60 -21.53
N ALA A 90 -5.69 5.03 -21.81
CA ALA A 90 -6.27 6.21 -21.20
C ALA A 90 -7.64 5.90 -20.61
N SER A 91 -8.05 6.67 -19.60
CA SER A 91 -9.43 6.65 -19.14
C SER A 91 -10.36 7.26 -20.18
N LEU A 92 -11.66 7.01 -20.04
CA LEU A 92 -12.65 7.89 -20.67
C LEU A 92 -12.52 9.31 -20.08
N PRO A 93 -12.90 10.35 -20.85
CA PRO A 93 -13.02 11.69 -20.30
C PRO A 93 -14.01 11.74 -19.14
N PHE A 94 -13.71 12.55 -18.13
CA PHE A 94 -14.55 12.77 -16.96
C PHE A 94 -14.52 14.24 -16.53
N GLN A 95 -15.51 14.65 -15.76
CA GLN A 95 -15.58 15.97 -15.15
C GLN A 95 -15.15 15.92 -13.68
N GLY A 96 -14.73 17.06 -13.12
CA GLY A 96 -14.42 17.16 -11.69
C GLY A 96 -15.58 16.74 -10.77
N SER A 97 -16.82 16.87 -11.25
CA SER A 97 -18.04 16.41 -10.55
C SER A 97 -18.30 14.90 -10.62
N ASP A 98 -17.61 14.16 -11.49
CA ASP A 98 -17.74 12.70 -11.61
C ASP A 98 -16.95 11.94 -10.53
N LEU A 99 -16.12 12.64 -9.75
CA LEU A 99 -15.34 12.05 -8.67
C LEU A 99 -16.25 11.48 -7.57
N LYS A 100 -15.91 10.28 -7.10
CA LYS A 100 -16.55 9.63 -5.96
C LYS A 100 -15.58 9.66 -4.80
N ASP A 101 -15.93 10.39 -3.73
CA ASP A 101 -15.06 10.58 -2.56
C ASP A 101 -13.64 11.09 -2.95
N GLY A 102 -13.59 11.99 -3.93
CA GLY A 102 -12.33 12.56 -4.45
C GLY A 102 -11.52 11.60 -5.34
N ARG A 103 -12.09 10.47 -5.74
CA ARG A 103 -11.43 9.45 -6.55
C ARG A 103 -12.14 9.19 -7.87
N PHE A 104 -11.37 8.77 -8.86
CA PHE A 104 -11.86 8.28 -10.14
C PHE A 104 -11.21 6.94 -10.45
N ALA A 105 -12.03 5.96 -10.84
CA ALA A 105 -11.58 4.62 -11.15
C ALA A 105 -11.88 4.25 -12.60
N PHE A 106 -10.93 3.62 -13.27
CA PHE A 106 -11.07 3.14 -14.64
C PHE A 106 -10.31 1.82 -14.84
N THR A 107 -10.87 0.95 -15.67
CA THR A 107 -10.39 -0.42 -15.87
C THR A 107 -9.97 -0.63 -17.32
N GLU A 108 -8.83 -1.28 -17.50
CA GLU A 108 -8.32 -1.74 -18.80
C GLU A 108 -8.28 -3.26 -18.82
N LYS A 109 -8.70 -3.85 -19.94
CA LYS A 109 -8.61 -5.30 -20.16
C LYS A 109 -7.19 -5.68 -20.59
N TRP A 110 -6.31 -5.87 -19.62
CA TRP A 110 -4.91 -6.20 -19.84
C TRP A 110 -4.37 -7.12 -18.76
N MET A 111 -3.53 -8.07 -19.17
CA MET A 111 -2.76 -8.96 -18.29
C MET A 111 -1.43 -9.30 -18.98
N PRO A 112 -0.28 -9.18 -18.29
CA PRO A 112 1.01 -9.52 -18.87
C PRO A 112 1.20 -11.04 -18.94
N ASP A 113 2.12 -11.49 -19.80
CA ASP A 113 2.46 -12.92 -19.93
C ASP A 113 3.15 -13.50 -18.68
N LYS A 114 3.81 -12.64 -17.90
CA LYS A 114 4.56 -13.03 -16.71
C LYS A 114 3.98 -12.30 -15.49
N LEU A 115 3.45 -13.09 -14.55
CA LEU A 115 2.82 -12.61 -13.32
C LEU A 115 3.82 -12.56 -12.17
N TRP A 116 3.58 -11.67 -11.20
CA TRP A 116 4.27 -11.76 -9.92
C TRP A 116 3.76 -13.00 -9.18
N ASP A 117 4.68 -13.77 -8.61
CA ASP A 117 4.37 -14.97 -7.83
C ASP A 117 5.47 -15.16 -6.78
N ILE A 118 5.23 -15.99 -5.76
CA ILE A 118 6.24 -16.35 -4.76
C ILE A 118 7.51 -16.95 -5.40
N ASN A 119 7.38 -17.57 -6.57
CA ASN A 119 8.52 -18.15 -7.31
C ASN A 119 9.11 -17.20 -8.36
N THR A 120 8.37 -16.18 -8.79
CA THR A 120 8.81 -15.21 -9.80
C THR A 120 8.58 -13.76 -9.36
N PRO A 121 9.13 -13.33 -8.21
CA PRO A 121 8.92 -11.99 -7.67
C PRO A 121 9.49 -10.88 -8.54
N GLN A 122 10.47 -11.18 -9.40
CA GLN A 122 11.05 -10.25 -10.35
C GLN A 122 10.06 -9.74 -11.41
N ASN A 123 8.88 -10.36 -11.53
CA ASN A 123 7.85 -9.96 -12.49
C ASN A 123 7.04 -8.75 -11.99
N THR A 124 7.75 -7.63 -11.81
CA THR A 124 7.17 -6.34 -11.46
C THR A 124 7.20 -5.38 -12.65
N PHE A 125 6.46 -4.29 -12.50
CA PHE A 125 6.27 -3.21 -13.46
C PHE A 125 6.24 -1.88 -12.72
N ASP A 126 6.58 -0.82 -13.44
CA ASP A 126 6.40 0.55 -13.00
C ASP A 126 5.16 1.14 -13.70
N LEU A 127 4.29 1.78 -12.93
CA LEU A 127 3.10 2.44 -13.40
C LEU A 127 3.29 3.96 -13.28
N GLN A 128 3.05 4.66 -14.38
CA GLN A 128 2.93 6.11 -14.37
C GLN A 128 1.52 6.51 -14.81
N VAL A 129 0.87 7.35 -14.01
CA VAL A 129 -0.45 7.90 -14.30
C VAL A 129 -0.35 9.43 -14.35
N SER A 130 -0.72 10.00 -15.48
CA SER A 130 -0.74 11.44 -15.71
C SER A 130 -2.18 11.92 -15.83
N LEU A 131 -2.52 12.98 -15.11
CA LEU A 131 -3.76 13.72 -15.30
C LEU A 131 -3.57 14.73 -16.43
N VAL A 132 -4.48 14.72 -17.41
CA VAL A 132 -4.45 15.65 -18.53
C VAL A 132 -5.77 16.42 -18.67
N ASP A 133 -5.71 17.62 -19.23
CA ASP A 133 -6.89 18.42 -19.59
C ASP A 133 -7.51 17.96 -20.93
N ALA A 134 -8.56 18.66 -21.37
CA ALA A 134 -9.26 18.40 -22.63
C ALA A 134 -8.37 18.55 -23.88
N ASP A 135 -7.34 19.39 -23.81
CA ASP A 135 -6.36 19.62 -24.88
C ASP A 135 -5.14 18.67 -24.76
N VAL A 136 -5.21 17.70 -23.84
CA VAL A 136 -4.18 16.67 -23.59
C VAL A 136 -2.89 17.27 -23.00
N HIS A 137 -2.94 18.46 -22.40
CA HIS A 137 -1.82 18.97 -21.62
C HIS A 137 -1.74 18.25 -20.28
N VAL A 138 -0.54 17.82 -19.92
CA VAL A 138 -0.28 17.20 -18.61
C VAL A 138 -0.39 18.26 -17.52
N LEU A 139 -1.36 18.08 -16.64
CA LEU A 139 -1.58 18.94 -15.47
C LEU A 139 -0.75 18.47 -14.28
N ASP A 140 -0.68 17.16 -14.10
CA ASP A 140 0.14 16.51 -13.08
C ASP A 140 0.49 15.07 -13.48
N THR A 141 1.56 14.54 -12.91
CA THR A 141 1.91 13.12 -13.02
C THR A 141 2.21 12.59 -11.65
N GLY A 142 1.42 11.60 -11.21
CA GLY A 142 1.60 10.97 -9.92
C GLY A 142 2.95 10.27 -9.84
N TRP A 143 3.37 9.99 -8.59
CA TRP A 143 4.56 9.21 -8.32
C TRP A 143 4.49 7.85 -9.02
N THR A 144 5.64 7.40 -9.52
CA THR A 144 5.71 6.10 -10.19
C THR A 144 5.43 5.00 -9.17
N GLN A 145 4.41 4.20 -9.42
CA GLN A 145 3.99 3.10 -8.55
C GLN A 145 4.56 1.79 -9.06
N ARG A 146 5.31 1.08 -8.23
CA ARG A 146 5.77 -0.26 -8.55
C ARG A 146 4.69 -1.27 -8.19
N PHE A 147 4.35 -2.18 -9.10
CA PHE A 147 3.38 -3.24 -8.85
C PHE A 147 3.78 -4.57 -9.49
N GLY A 148 3.23 -5.66 -8.96
CA GLY A 148 3.28 -6.99 -9.55
C GLY A 148 1.86 -7.43 -9.90
N TYR A 149 1.61 -7.85 -11.14
CA TYR A 149 0.29 -8.34 -11.53
C TYR A 149 0.07 -9.70 -10.90
N ARG A 150 -0.89 -9.78 -9.97
CA ARG A 150 -1.25 -10.99 -9.23
C ARG A 150 -2.70 -10.93 -8.74
N GLU A 151 -3.30 -12.07 -8.47
CA GLU A 151 -4.58 -12.15 -7.77
C GLU A 151 -4.52 -13.25 -6.73
N PHE A 152 -4.88 -12.91 -5.49
CA PHE A 152 -4.97 -13.84 -4.38
C PHE A 152 -6.44 -13.94 -3.94
N TRP A 153 -6.94 -15.14 -3.69
CA TRP A 153 -8.30 -15.31 -3.18
C TRP A 153 -8.46 -16.56 -2.34
N ILE A 154 -9.56 -16.59 -1.59
CA ILE A 154 -9.99 -17.70 -0.77
C ILE A 154 -11.23 -18.32 -1.41
N ASP A 155 -11.21 -19.63 -1.59
CA ASP A 155 -12.40 -20.41 -1.96
C ASP A 155 -12.56 -21.58 -0.99
N GLY A 156 -13.61 -21.49 -0.17
CA GLY A 156 -13.84 -22.39 0.95
C GLY A 156 -12.67 -22.36 1.94
N ARG A 157 -11.92 -23.46 2.00
CA ARG A 157 -10.75 -23.62 2.90
C ARG A 157 -9.41 -23.40 2.21
N ASP A 158 -9.43 -23.13 0.91
CA ASP A 158 -8.24 -23.14 0.06
C ASP A 158 -7.88 -21.72 -0.36
N PHE A 159 -6.57 -21.44 -0.32
CA PHE A 159 -6.00 -20.20 -0.83
C PHE A 159 -5.53 -20.42 -2.26
N TYR A 160 -5.65 -19.39 -3.07
CA TYR A 160 -5.21 -19.40 -4.46
C TYR A 160 -4.35 -18.18 -4.73
N LEU A 161 -3.27 -18.38 -5.47
CA LEU A 161 -2.46 -17.33 -6.07
C LEU A 161 -2.43 -17.58 -7.57
N ASN A 162 -2.85 -16.59 -8.37
CA ASN A 162 -2.81 -16.64 -9.83
C ASN A 162 -3.50 -17.87 -10.45
N GLY A 163 -4.56 -18.39 -9.81
CA GLY A 163 -5.30 -19.57 -10.29
C GLY A 163 -4.79 -20.90 -9.77
N THR A 164 -3.64 -20.92 -9.09
CA THR A 164 -3.07 -22.13 -8.51
C THR A 164 -3.31 -22.15 -7.01
N ARG A 165 -3.74 -23.29 -6.48
CA ARG A 165 -3.89 -23.48 -5.04
C ARG A 165 -2.52 -23.36 -4.35
N ILE A 166 -2.47 -22.59 -3.27
CA ILE A 166 -1.28 -22.38 -2.45
C ILE A 166 -1.56 -22.79 -1.01
N PHE A 167 -0.59 -23.43 -0.36
CA PHE A 167 -0.61 -23.69 1.08
C PHE A 167 0.25 -22.65 1.76
N LEU A 168 -0.33 -21.90 2.72
CA LEU A 168 0.39 -20.89 3.48
C LEU A 168 1.16 -21.55 4.63
N SER A 169 2.49 -21.51 4.55
CA SER A 169 3.38 -21.88 5.66
C SER A 169 3.86 -20.59 6.30
N ALA A 170 3.36 -20.33 7.51
CA ALA A 170 3.37 -19.02 8.12
C ALA A 170 4.20 -18.96 9.40
N VAL A 171 4.94 -17.86 9.56
CA VAL A 171 5.64 -17.49 10.81
C VAL A 171 5.51 -15.99 11.07
N PRO A 172 5.58 -15.54 12.33
CA PRO A 172 5.66 -14.12 12.62
C PRO A 172 7.00 -13.54 12.12
N LEU A 173 6.96 -12.29 11.63
CA LEU A 173 8.14 -11.51 11.28
C LEU A 173 8.37 -10.39 12.29
N ASP A 174 9.39 -10.56 13.13
CA ASP A 174 9.66 -9.66 14.26
C ASP A 174 10.70 -8.58 13.97
N ASN A 175 11.21 -8.48 12.72
CA ASN A 175 12.26 -7.54 12.33
C ASN A 175 12.02 -6.11 12.87
N ALA A 176 10.87 -5.53 12.54
CA ALA A 176 10.46 -4.21 12.98
C ALA A 176 10.20 -4.11 14.50
N GLN A 177 9.85 -5.21 15.15
CA GLN A 177 9.66 -5.24 16.60
C GLN A 177 10.97 -5.19 17.36
N VAL A 178 11.95 -5.97 16.90
CA VAL A 178 13.27 -6.12 17.53
C VAL A 178 14.07 -4.82 17.41
N GLY A 179 13.98 -4.09 16.29
CA GLY A 179 14.50 -2.73 16.23
C GLY A 179 14.70 -2.16 14.82
N ALA A 180 15.00 -0.86 14.77
CA ALA A 180 15.15 -0.11 13.53
C ALA A 180 16.23 -0.67 12.58
N ALA A 181 17.32 -1.25 13.12
CA ALA A 181 18.36 -1.86 12.31
C ALA A 181 17.86 -3.05 11.49
N LEU A 182 16.89 -3.80 12.02
CA LEU A 182 16.28 -4.94 11.34
C LEU A 182 15.07 -4.56 10.48
N ALA A 183 14.56 -3.33 10.61
CA ALA A 183 13.51 -2.75 9.77
C ALA A 183 14.05 -2.16 8.45
N THR A 184 15.34 -2.34 8.15
CA THR A 184 15.95 -1.92 6.89
C THR A 184 15.68 -2.94 5.78
N TYR A 185 15.73 -2.51 4.51
CA TYR A 185 15.53 -3.38 3.36
C TYR A 185 16.46 -4.60 3.40
N ASP A 186 17.78 -4.38 3.57
CA ASP A 186 18.76 -5.46 3.51
C ASP A 186 18.55 -6.50 4.62
N ALA A 187 18.28 -6.05 5.84
CA ALA A 187 18.04 -6.94 6.98
C ALA A 187 16.69 -7.68 6.86
N ALA A 188 15.64 -7.00 6.37
CA ALA A 188 14.36 -7.63 6.10
C ALA A 188 14.48 -8.66 4.96
N ARG A 189 15.16 -8.31 3.86
CA ARG A 189 15.38 -9.18 2.71
C ARG A 189 16.13 -10.45 3.10
N GLU A 190 17.20 -10.33 3.88
CA GLU A 190 17.96 -11.47 4.39
C GLU A 190 17.07 -12.41 5.21
N SER A 191 16.31 -11.87 6.19
CA SER A 191 15.37 -12.65 6.98
C SER A 191 14.37 -13.41 6.09
N LEU A 192 13.75 -12.71 5.14
CA LEU A 192 12.74 -13.27 4.25
C LEU A 192 13.30 -14.35 3.32
N GLU A 193 14.51 -14.19 2.78
CA GLU A 193 15.18 -15.22 1.98
C GLU A 193 15.53 -16.44 2.81
N ARG A 194 16.03 -16.23 4.03
CA ARG A 194 16.32 -17.31 4.96
C ARG A 194 15.05 -18.10 5.27
N LEU A 195 13.95 -17.43 5.61
CA LEU A 195 12.65 -18.07 5.84
C LEU A 195 12.18 -18.86 4.61
N LYS A 196 12.27 -18.24 3.43
CA LYS A 196 11.90 -18.88 2.16
C LYS A 196 12.71 -20.14 1.86
N SER A 197 14.00 -20.16 2.23
CA SER A 197 14.91 -21.29 1.96
C SER A 197 14.46 -22.61 2.60
N PHE A 198 13.64 -22.56 3.66
CA PHE A 198 13.09 -23.74 4.32
C PHE A 198 11.56 -23.83 4.22
N GLY A 199 10.96 -23.16 3.23
CA GLY A 199 9.57 -23.39 2.82
C GLY A 199 8.52 -22.46 3.45
N ILE A 200 8.93 -21.39 4.12
CA ILE A 200 8.00 -20.32 4.51
C ILE A 200 7.66 -19.48 3.29
N ASN A 201 6.37 -19.21 3.09
CA ASN A 201 5.88 -18.41 1.97
C ASN A 201 4.85 -17.34 2.38
N TYR A 202 4.55 -17.26 3.68
CA TYR A 202 3.67 -16.27 4.26
C TYR A 202 4.25 -15.77 5.58
N VAL A 203 4.19 -14.47 5.81
CA VAL A 203 4.54 -13.85 7.10
C VAL A 203 3.42 -12.93 7.57
N TYR A 204 3.36 -12.72 8.87
CA TYR A 204 2.52 -11.71 9.48
C TYR A 204 3.32 -10.96 10.53
N THR A 205 2.93 -9.73 10.78
CA THR A 205 3.61 -8.84 11.73
C THR A 205 2.77 -8.70 13.00
N HIS A 206 3.40 -8.23 14.08
CA HIS A 206 2.79 -8.18 15.41
C HIS A 206 2.38 -6.75 15.82
N ASN A 207 1.94 -5.96 14.85
CA ASN A 207 1.71 -4.52 14.95
C ASN A 207 0.25 -4.13 15.26
N TYR A 208 -0.41 -4.90 16.12
CA TYR A 208 -1.83 -4.83 16.46
C TYR A 208 -2.28 -3.56 17.24
N GLY A 209 -1.48 -2.48 17.26
CA GLY A 209 -1.69 -1.30 18.10
C GLY A 209 -1.44 0.03 17.37
N CYS A 210 -2.02 1.11 17.89
CA CYS A 210 -1.91 2.45 17.32
C CYS A 210 -1.23 3.46 18.26
N GLU A 211 -0.56 3.00 19.32
CA GLU A 211 0.09 3.93 20.23
C GLU A 211 1.31 4.60 19.56
N PRO A 212 1.50 5.91 19.74
CA PRO A 212 2.65 6.61 19.19
C PRO A 212 3.97 5.95 19.59
N GLY A 213 4.78 5.59 18.60
CA GLY A 213 6.09 4.93 18.77
C GLY A 213 6.04 3.43 19.08
N SER A 214 4.88 2.79 18.93
CA SER A 214 4.76 1.32 19.01
C SER A 214 5.37 0.59 17.82
N HIS A 215 5.60 1.25 16.67
CA HIS A 215 6.12 0.60 15.47
C HIS A 215 7.11 1.50 14.71
N PRO A 216 8.18 0.95 14.12
CA PRO A 216 8.88 1.62 13.03
C PRO A 216 8.08 1.46 11.72
N SER A 217 8.48 2.19 10.69
CA SER A 217 7.93 2.04 9.35
C SER A 217 8.18 0.63 8.81
N PHE A 218 7.19 0.09 8.12
CA PHE A 218 7.26 -1.20 7.43
C PHE A 218 7.60 -1.07 5.94
N THR A 219 7.70 0.15 5.39
CA THR A 219 7.92 0.38 3.95
C THR A 219 9.02 -0.51 3.35
N GLU A 220 10.21 -0.54 3.95
CA GLU A 220 11.32 -1.34 3.43
C GLU A 220 11.13 -2.85 3.67
N VAL A 221 10.39 -3.25 4.71
CA VAL A 221 10.03 -4.65 4.96
C VAL A 221 9.05 -5.15 3.89
N LEU A 222 8.02 -4.35 3.58
CA LEU A 222 7.04 -4.66 2.53
C LEU A 222 7.70 -4.71 1.15
N ARG A 223 8.61 -3.76 0.87
CA ARG A 223 9.42 -3.76 -0.35
C ARG A 223 10.29 -5.02 -0.44
N ALA A 224 10.94 -5.41 0.66
CA ALA A 224 11.72 -6.64 0.70
C ALA A 224 10.86 -7.90 0.50
N ALA A 225 9.62 -7.93 1.01
CA ALA A 225 8.67 -9.02 0.80
C ALA A 225 8.26 -9.15 -0.68
N ASP A 226 7.93 -8.03 -1.33
CA ASP A 226 7.66 -8.00 -2.78
C ASP A 226 8.83 -8.56 -3.60
N ASP A 227 10.06 -8.21 -3.25
CA ASP A 227 11.28 -8.67 -3.93
C ASP A 227 11.65 -10.11 -3.60
N ALA A 228 11.33 -10.58 -2.39
CA ALA A 228 11.55 -11.95 -1.95
C ALA A 228 10.54 -12.93 -2.52
N GLY A 229 9.37 -12.47 -2.96
CA GLY A 229 8.24 -13.35 -3.23
C GLY A 229 7.71 -13.96 -1.95
N MET A 230 7.60 -13.14 -0.89
CA MET A 230 6.93 -13.50 0.34
C MET A 230 5.54 -12.89 0.34
N LEU A 231 4.51 -13.69 0.65
CA LEU A 231 3.20 -13.13 0.94
C LEU A 231 3.19 -12.59 2.37
N ASP A 232 2.54 -11.47 2.56
CA ASP A 232 2.43 -10.83 3.86
C ASP A 232 0.97 -10.49 4.17
N GLN A 233 0.67 -10.43 5.46
CA GLN A 233 -0.53 -9.75 5.94
C GLN A 233 -0.12 -8.36 6.42
N PRO A 234 -0.16 -7.34 5.55
CA PRO A 234 -0.03 -5.98 6.03
C PRO A 234 -1.25 -5.65 6.88
N GLU A 235 -1.04 -5.02 8.03
CA GLU A 235 -2.11 -4.42 8.80
C GLU A 235 -2.36 -2.99 8.32
N GLU A 236 -3.53 -2.43 8.66
CA GLU A 236 -4.09 -1.17 8.13
C GLU A 236 -3.13 0.05 8.19
N TRP A 237 -2.03 -0.05 8.94
CA TRP A 237 -1.09 1.03 9.23
C TRP A 237 0.33 0.81 8.71
N ASP A 238 0.60 -0.31 8.03
CA ASP A 238 1.96 -0.65 7.58
C ASP A 238 2.43 0.16 6.37
N ASP A 239 1.49 0.71 5.59
CA ASP A 239 1.75 1.70 4.57
C ASP A 239 0.49 2.54 4.27
N PRO A 240 0.45 3.84 4.64
CA PRO A 240 -0.70 4.70 4.36
C PRO A 240 -0.95 4.95 2.86
N TYR A 241 -0.02 4.54 1.99
CA TYR A 241 -0.10 4.67 0.53
C TYR A 241 -0.38 3.35 -0.19
N ARG A 242 -0.42 2.21 0.52
CA ARG A 242 -0.83 0.92 -0.05
C ARG A 242 -2.13 0.44 0.61
N PHE A 243 -3.25 0.92 0.08
CA PHE A 243 -4.54 0.29 0.34
C PHE A 243 -4.61 -1.05 -0.41
N PHE A 244 -4.08 -2.12 0.18
CA PHE A 244 -4.36 -3.46 -0.30
C PHE A 244 -5.75 -3.88 0.17
N ARG A 245 -6.68 -3.98 -0.78
CA ARG A 245 -7.85 -4.83 -0.62
C ARG A 245 -7.54 -6.14 -1.33
N TRP A 246 -7.61 -7.25 -0.60
CA TRP A 246 -7.67 -8.59 -1.18
C TRP A 246 -8.90 -8.74 -2.07
#